data_AF-A0A1C3KH51-F1
#
_entry.id   AF-A0A1C3KH51-F1
#
_cell.length_a   1.000
_cell.length_b   1.000
_cell.length_c   1.000
_cell.angle_alpha   90.00
_cell.angle_beta   90.00
_cell.angle_gamma   90.00
#
_symmetry.space_group_name_H-M   'P 1'
#
loop_
_entity.id
_entity.type
_entity.pdbx_description
1 polymer ?
#
loop_
_entity_poly.entity_id
_entity_poly.type
_entity_poly.pdbx_seq_one_letter_code
_entity_poly.pdbx_strand_id
1 'polypeptide(L)'
;YDFFKNINQYIEYDELAENNGTNDISDLDYSFIINFDPDKIGDLKKLCNKFIYLVVELYNRNGGNTFNDNNDFDYLNYWLNARLHEINPENICTKFFFQNLRSKYSGIHISSEMSRGIYDIQAEDLDNLNTLYNLYKSFKELNKSINLNNPQESTYMEYAKSCVQHYQKLKDRCIGDGVKFCKILTNFKTKYEEIDLCKYTFKGKTVKKLPSLESDPNKPADGCEVSIINTDGPSSQDSRGYAERDEDSFDSDAQSITIGSIATIGMSFIFFIFYRFTSFGQLLRSRFNKNERIFKNINEEMNHFSHTSEYEHFNSESKMYGVAYNS
;
A
#
# COMPACT_ATOMS: atom_id res chain seq x y z
N TYR A 1 8.04 4.00 9.61
CA TYR A 1 6.62 3.99 10.02
C TYR A 1 5.76 5.07 9.36
N ASP A 2 6.30 6.22 8.95
CA ASP A 2 5.48 7.33 8.43
C ASP A 2 4.71 6.99 7.13
N PHE A 3 5.21 6.04 6.32
CA PHE A 3 4.53 5.53 5.13
C PHE A 3 3.14 4.91 5.41
N PHE A 4 2.86 4.47 6.65
CA PHE A 4 1.56 3.91 7.01
C PHE A 4 0.40 4.92 6.89
N LYS A 5 0.69 6.23 6.83
CA LYS A 5 -0.31 7.26 6.54
C LYS A 5 -1.00 7.04 5.18
N ASN A 6 -0.27 6.51 4.20
CA ASN A 6 -0.73 6.24 2.85
C ASN A 6 -0.73 4.73 2.54
N ILE A 7 -0.87 3.87 3.57
CA ILE A 7 -0.69 2.41 3.43
C ILE A 7 -1.59 1.77 2.38
N ASN A 8 -2.84 2.22 2.23
CA ASN A 8 -3.77 1.66 1.27
C ASN A 8 -3.25 1.78 -0.17
N GLN A 9 -2.64 2.92 -0.49
CA GLN A 9 -2.02 3.15 -1.80
C GLN A 9 -0.85 2.20 -2.02
N TYR A 10 0.03 2.03 -1.03
CA TYR A 10 1.15 1.10 -1.14
C TYR A 10 0.71 -0.36 -1.28
N ILE A 11 -0.36 -0.77 -0.59
CA ILE A 11 -0.95 -2.11 -0.76
C ILE A 11 -1.48 -2.30 -2.20
N GLU A 12 -2.09 -1.29 -2.81
CA GLU A 12 -2.51 -1.36 -4.22
C GLU A 12 -1.32 -1.53 -5.18
N TYR A 13 -0.22 -0.82 -4.94
CA TYR A 13 0.99 -0.99 -5.74
C TYR A 13 1.68 -2.35 -5.51
N ASP A 14 1.65 -2.89 -4.28
CA ASP A 14 2.07 -4.27 -3.99
C ASP A 14 1.25 -5.27 -4.82
N GLU A 15 -0.08 -5.14 -4.82
CA GLU A 15 -0.98 -5.98 -5.62
C GLU A 15 -0.69 -5.87 -7.13
N LEU A 16 -0.40 -4.67 -7.63
CA LEU A 16 -0.02 -4.49 -9.04
C LEU A 16 1.31 -5.17 -9.35
N ALA A 17 2.31 -5.03 -8.48
CA ALA A 17 3.60 -5.68 -8.63
C ALA A 17 3.47 -7.21 -8.61
N GLU A 18 2.65 -7.77 -7.72
CA GLU A 18 2.36 -9.19 -7.67
C GLU A 18 1.78 -9.74 -8.98
N ASN A 19 0.89 -8.97 -9.62
CA ASN A 19 0.21 -9.39 -10.85
C ASN A 19 1.04 -9.16 -12.12
N ASN A 20 1.80 -8.06 -12.18
CA ASN A 20 2.44 -7.60 -13.42
C ASN A 20 3.97 -7.75 -13.41
N GLY A 21 4.60 -7.82 -12.24
CA GLY A 21 6.05 -7.90 -12.06
C GLY A 21 6.62 -9.31 -12.22
N THR A 22 6.04 -10.14 -13.10
CA THR A 22 6.44 -11.54 -13.27
C THR A 22 7.38 -11.77 -14.46
N ASN A 23 7.39 -10.85 -15.42
CA ASN A 23 8.20 -10.97 -16.63
C ASN A 23 9.66 -10.60 -16.38
N ASP A 24 10.56 -11.29 -17.09
CA ASP A 24 11.97 -10.93 -17.14
C ASP A 24 12.16 -9.53 -17.74
N ILE A 25 13.12 -8.81 -17.16
CA ILE A 25 13.48 -7.47 -17.58
C ILE A 25 14.74 -7.60 -18.44
N SER A 26 14.66 -7.18 -19.71
CA SER A 26 15.74 -7.34 -20.70
C SER A 26 17.06 -6.73 -20.25
N ASP A 27 16.97 -5.65 -19.50
CA ASP A 27 18.09 -4.78 -19.12
C ASP A 27 18.63 -5.11 -17.72
N LEU A 28 18.22 -6.24 -17.14
CA LEU A 28 18.67 -6.73 -15.84
C LEU A 28 19.53 -8.00 -16.01
N ASP A 29 20.78 -7.92 -15.56
CA ASP A 29 21.66 -9.07 -15.40
C ASP A 29 21.40 -9.78 -14.06
N TYR A 30 20.69 -10.91 -14.08
CA TYR A 30 20.34 -11.69 -12.89
C TYR A 30 21.50 -12.52 -12.32
N SER A 31 22.69 -12.54 -12.94
CA SER A 31 23.80 -13.41 -12.51
C SER A 31 24.24 -13.15 -11.07
N PHE A 32 24.04 -11.94 -10.55
CA PHE A 32 24.42 -11.59 -9.16
C PHE A 32 23.68 -12.42 -8.11
N ILE A 33 22.48 -12.93 -8.42
CA ILE A 33 21.62 -13.67 -7.49
C ILE A 33 22.32 -14.93 -6.97
N ILE A 34 23.16 -15.56 -7.79
CA ILE A 34 23.90 -16.78 -7.43
C ILE A 34 24.79 -16.56 -6.20
N ASN A 35 25.25 -15.33 -5.98
CA ASN A 35 26.10 -14.99 -4.84
C ASN A 35 25.32 -14.84 -3.52
N PHE A 36 23.99 -14.76 -3.58
CA PHE A 36 23.13 -14.62 -2.40
C PHE A 36 22.56 -15.95 -1.97
N ASP A 37 21.91 -16.66 -2.89
CA ASP A 37 21.31 -17.96 -2.61
C ASP A 37 21.13 -18.77 -3.91
N PRO A 38 22.06 -19.71 -4.19
CA PRO A 38 21.97 -20.58 -5.37
C PRO A 38 20.71 -21.45 -5.42
N ASP A 39 20.13 -21.79 -4.27
CA ASP A 39 18.95 -22.65 -4.18
C ASP A 39 17.64 -21.88 -4.39
N LYS A 40 17.68 -20.54 -4.28
CA LYS A 40 16.52 -19.64 -4.40
C LYS A 40 16.55 -18.73 -5.63
N ILE A 41 17.34 -19.07 -6.65
CA ILE A 41 17.50 -18.24 -7.87
C ILE A 41 16.15 -17.85 -8.48
N GLY A 42 15.22 -18.80 -8.63
CA GLY A 42 13.91 -18.54 -9.23
C GLY A 42 13.06 -17.57 -8.43
N ASP A 43 13.08 -17.67 -7.10
CA ASP A 43 12.28 -16.81 -6.22
C ASP A 43 12.90 -15.41 -6.13
N LEU A 44 14.22 -15.32 -5.99
CA LEU A 44 14.95 -14.05 -5.99
C LEU A 44 14.82 -13.31 -7.32
N LYS A 45 14.78 -14.04 -8.44
CA LYS A 45 14.53 -13.46 -9.76
C LYS A 45 13.14 -12.82 -9.85
N LYS A 46 12.10 -13.54 -9.41
CA LYS A 46 10.72 -13.00 -9.34
C LYS A 46 10.65 -11.80 -8.41
N LEU A 47 11.32 -11.84 -7.26
CA LEU A 47 11.39 -10.72 -6.33
C LEU A 47 12.02 -9.48 -7.00
N CYS A 48 13.12 -9.63 -7.74
CA CYS A 48 13.74 -8.52 -8.47
C CYS A 48 12.77 -7.89 -9.47
N ASN A 49 12.04 -8.72 -10.22
CA ASN A 49 11.08 -8.24 -11.22
C ASN A 49 9.94 -7.44 -10.57
N LYS A 50 9.37 -7.97 -9.49
CA LYS A 50 8.32 -7.29 -8.71
C LYS A 50 8.82 -6.00 -8.08
N PHE A 51 10.02 -6.02 -7.50
CA PHE A 51 10.60 -4.85 -6.87
C PHE A 51 10.86 -3.74 -7.89
N ILE A 52 11.45 -4.05 -9.04
CA ILE A 52 11.67 -3.05 -10.09
C ILE A 52 10.34 -2.52 -10.61
N TYR A 53 9.36 -3.39 -10.88
CA TYR A 53 8.03 -2.96 -11.28
C TYR A 53 7.43 -1.97 -10.27
N LEU A 54 7.49 -2.30 -8.97
CA LEU A 54 7.02 -1.45 -7.89
C LEU A 54 7.70 -0.08 -7.88
N VAL A 55 9.03 -0.04 -8.01
CA VAL A 55 9.82 1.20 -8.08
C VAL A 55 9.38 2.07 -9.26
N VAL A 56 9.22 1.47 -10.43
CA VAL A 56 8.83 2.17 -11.66
C VAL A 56 7.41 2.73 -11.57
N GLU A 57 6.46 1.96 -11.04
CA GLU A 57 5.08 2.42 -10.86
C GLU A 57 4.98 3.55 -9.83
N LEU A 58 5.72 3.47 -8.72
CA LEU A 58 5.76 4.54 -7.72
C LEU A 58 6.39 5.82 -8.29
N TYR A 59 7.45 5.70 -9.09
CA TYR A 59 8.12 6.83 -9.73
C TYR A 59 7.25 7.54 -10.77
N ASN A 60 6.51 6.77 -11.57
CA ASN A 60 5.65 7.30 -12.65
C ASN A 60 4.23 7.68 -12.17
N ARG A 61 3.97 7.56 -10.87
CA ARG A 61 2.66 7.81 -10.28
C ARG A 61 2.17 9.22 -10.59
N ASN A 62 0.86 9.35 -10.87
CA ASN A 62 0.19 10.61 -11.18
C ASN A 62 0.76 11.35 -12.40
N GLY A 63 1.42 10.64 -13.33
CA GLY A 63 2.08 11.26 -14.48
C GLY A 63 3.33 12.08 -14.10
N GLY A 64 3.80 11.93 -12.86
CA GLY A 64 5.07 12.48 -12.40
C GLY A 64 6.26 11.62 -12.87
N ASN A 65 7.45 12.14 -12.63
CA ASN A 65 8.73 11.45 -12.81
C ASN A 65 9.58 11.65 -11.53
N THR A 66 8.96 11.52 -10.36
CA THR A 66 9.61 11.78 -9.07
C THR A 66 8.94 10.95 -7.98
N PHE A 67 9.71 10.54 -6.96
CA PHE A 67 9.13 10.03 -5.72
C PHE A 67 8.44 11.18 -4.95
N ASN A 68 7.33 10.87 -4.25
CA ASN A 68 6.52 11.90 -3.59
C ASN A 68 7.16 12.46 -2.32
N ASP A 69 8.07 11.73 -1.68
CA ASP A 69 8.70 12.07 -0.39
C ASP A 69 9.64 10.93 0.10
N ASN A 70 10.09 11.01 1.36
CA ASN A 70 10.79 9.94 2.07
C ASN A 70 9.91 8.70 2.35
N ASN A 71 8.58 8.78 2.26
CA ASN A 71 7.70 7.65 2.58
C ASN A 71 7.76 6.58 1.48
N ASP A 72 7.93 6.97 0.22
CA ASP A 72 8.13 6.00 -0.88
C ASP A 72 9.40 5.18 -0.64
N PHE A 73 10.50 5.81 -0.19
CA PHE A 73 11.73 5.11 0.15
C PHE A 73 11.60 4.25 1.42
N ASP A 74 10.95 4.75 2.48
CA ASP A 74 10.66 3.98 3.68
C ASP A 74 9.85 2.71 3.35
N TYR A 75 8.86 2.84 2.46
CA TYR A 75 8.05 1.71 2.02
C TYR A 75 8.85 0.73 1.17
N LEU A 76 9.63 1.21 0.18
CA LEU A 76 10.48 0.35 -0.64
C LEU A 76 11.52 -0.39 0.20
N ASN A 77 12.07 0.25 1.23
CA ASN A 77 12.96 -0.38 2.19
C ASN A 77 12.26 -1.49 2.97
N TYR A 78 11.09 -1.19 3.54
CA TYR A 78 10.26 -2.18 4.22
C TYR A 78 9.93 -3.36 3.30
N TRP A 79 9.42 -3.10 2.10
CA TRP A 79 8.97 -4.12 1.16
C TRP A 79 10.11 -5.06 0.80
N LEU A 80 11.29 -4.53 0.48
CA LEU A 80 12.42 -5.37 0.08
C LEU A 80 12.92 -6.25 1.24
N ASN A 81 13.01 -5.69 2.46
CA ASN A 81 13.36 -6.48 3.65
C ASN A 81 12.34 -7.60 3.90
N ALA A 82 11.04 -7.28 3.85
CA ALA A 82 9.98 -8.25 4.09
C ALA A 82 10.03 -9.41 3.08
N ARG A 83 10.14 -9.11 1.77
CA ARG A 83 10.15 -10.13 0.72
C ARG A 83 11.42 -10.96 0.67
N LEU A 84 12.58 -10.36 0.97
CA LEU A 84 13.82 -11.13 1.08
C LEU A 84 13.76 -12.09 2.28
N HIS A 85 13.26 -11.62 3.42
CA HIS A 85 13.12 -12.44 4.63
C HIS A 85 12.09 -13.58 4.46
N GLU A 86 11.05 -13.39 3.63
CA GLU A 86 10.12 -14.48 3.25
C GLU A 86 10.80 -15.59 2.45
N ILE A 87 11.80 -15.26 1.62
CA ILE A 87 12.52 -16.22 0.76
C ILE A 87 13.66 -16.90 1.53
N ASN A 88 14.45 -16.10 2.25
CA ASN A 88 15.61 -16.53 3.02
C ASN A 88 15.75 -15.66 4.29
N PRO A 89 15.18 -16.12 5.43
CA PRO A 89 15.11 -15.34 6.65
C PRO A 89 16.47 -14.97 7.27
N GLU A 90 17.52 -15.76 7.05
CA GLU A 90 18.74 -15.68 7.86
C GLU A 90 19.98 -15.15 7.11
N ASN A 91 19.99 -15.14 5.78
CA ASN A 91 21.26 -15.02 5.04
C ASN A 91 21.38 -13.84 4.08
N ILE A 92 20.33 -13.05 3.84
CA ILE A 92 20.41 -11.96 2.86
C ILE A 92 20.44 -10.60 3.55
N CYS A 93 21.58 -9.92 3.46
CA CYS A 93 21.67 -8.49 3.74
C CYS A 93 20.94 -7.70 2.64
N THR A 94 19.80 -7.11 2.99
CA THR A 94 18.93 -6.32 2.10
C THR A 94 19.69 -5.17 1.44
N LYS A 95 20.52 -4.47 2.21
CA LYS A 95 21.33 -3.35 1.68
C LYS A 95 22.28 -3.83 0.59
N PHE A 96 23.01 -4.92 0.85
CA PHE A 96 23.98 -5.46 -0.09
C PHE A 96 23.30 -6.08 -1.32
N PHE A 97 22.17 -6.75 -1.13
CA PHE A 97 21.33 -7.26 -2.22
C PHE A 97 20.91 -6.14 -3.16
N PHE A 98 20.35 -5.07 -2.61
CA PHE A 98 19.90 -3.92 -3.38
C PHE A 98 21.03 -3.23 -4.15
N GLN A 99 22.21 -3.10 -3.55
CA GLN A 99 23.38 -2.53 -4.22
C GLN A 99 23.79 -3.35 -5.46
N ASN A 100 23.75 -4.69 -5.36
CA ASN A 100 24.04 -5.56 -6.49
C ASN A 100 22.95 -5.45 -7.56
N LEU A 101 21.67 -5.53 -7.18
CA LEU A 101 20.53 -5.34 -8.10
C LEU A 101 20.66 -4.03 -8.88
N ARG A 102 20.94 -2.92 -8.18
CA ARG A 102 21.13 -1.61 -8.78
C ARG A 102 22.29 -1.58 -9.76
N SER A 103 23.42 -2.21 -9.43
CA SER A 103 24.60 -2.24 -10.31
C SER A 103 24.36 -3.03 -11.61
N LYS A 104 23.36 -3.91 -11.62
CA LYS A 104 23.04 -4.83 -12.71
C LYS A 104 21.82 -4.45 -13.54
N TYR A 105 21.11 -3.39 -13.15
CA TYR A 105 19.96 -2.88 -13.86
C TYR A 105 20.26 -1.52 -14.49
N SER A 106 20.13 -1.40 -15.81
CA SER A 106 20.36 -0.13 -16.53
C SER A 106 19.09 0.72 -16.73
N GLY A 107 17.90 0.20 -16.40
CA GLY A 107 16.64 0.96 -16.44
C GLY A 107 16.42 1.81 -15.17
N ILE A 108 15.64 2.90 -15.33
CA ILE A 108 15.21 3.93 -14.35
C ILE A 108 16.13 4.20 -13.15
N HIS A 109 16.49 5.48 -13.00
CA HIS A 109 16.81 6.24 -11.78
C HIS A 109 16.54 5.54 -10.43
N ILE A 110 17.28 4.48 -10.11
CA ILE A 110 17.61 4.15 -8.73
C ILE A 110 18.59 5.25 -8.31
N SER A 111 18.01 6.40 -7.96
CA SER A 111 18.76 7.61 -7.70
C SER A 111 19.74 7.37 -6.57
N SER A 112 20.74 8.26 -6.47
CA SER A 112 21.66 8.21 -5.33
C SER A 112 20.92 8.34 -3.99
N GLU A 113 19.76 9.02 -3.96
CA GLU A 113 18.91 9.12 -2.76
C GLU A 113 18.34 7.76 -2.33
N MET A 114 17.85 6.94 -3.28
CA MET A 114 17.29 5.62 -2.97
C MET A 114 18.35 4.68 -2.37
N SER A 115 19.62 4.85 -2.77
CA SER A 115 20.75 4.09 -2.19
C SER A 115 21.01 4.39 -0.72
N ARG A 116 20.61 5.56 -0.22
CA ARG A 116 20.65 5.89 1.21
C ARG A 116 19.42 5.38 1.95
N GLY A 117 18.29 5.21 1.25
CA GLY A 117 17.02 4.80 1.83
C GLY A 117 16.88 3.30 2.09
N ILE A 118 17.66 2.44 1.42
CA ILE A 118 17.59 0.98 1.60
C ILE A 118 18.66 0.51 2.60
N TYR A 119 18.22 -0.13 3.68
CA TYR A 119 19.03 -0.64 4.78
C TYR A 119 18.38 -1.88 5.41
N ASP A 120 19.16 -2.65 6.16
CA ASP A 120 18.67 -3.83 6.88
C ASP A 120 17.79 -3.43 8.07
N ILE A 121 16.57 -3.95 8.12
CA ILE A 121 15.66 -3.78 9.26
C ILE A 121 15.90 -4.93 10.24
N GLN A 122 16.02 -4.62 11.53
CA GLN A 122 16.18 -5.63 12.58
C GLN A 122 14.98 -6.59 12.59
N ALA A 123 15.21 -7.88 12.84
CA ALA A 123 14.20 -8.92 12.71
C ALA A 123 12.92 -8.63 13.54
N GLU A 124 13.08 -8.13 14.76
CA GLU A 124 11.95 -7.75 15.62
C GLU A 124 11.14 -6.56 15.04
N ASP A 125 11.83 -5.53 14.55
CA ASP A 125 11.17 -4.38 13.91
C ASP A 125 10.48 -4.79 12.61
N LEU A 126 11.08 -5.71 11.85
CA LEU A 126 10.50 -6.24 10.63
C LEU A 126 9.24 -7.07 10.91
N ASP A 127 9.25 -7.93 11.93
CA ASP A 127 8.06 -8.68 12.37
C ASP A 127 6.90 -7.76 12.75
N ASN A 128 7.22 -6.64 13.41
CA ASN A 128 6.23 -5.60 13.73
C ASN A 128 5.66 -4.92 12.50
N LEU A 129 6.53 -4.52 11.58
CA LEU A 129 6.12 -3.89 10.33
C LEU A 129 5.26 -4.84 9.50
N ASN A 130 5.64 -6.12 9.41
CA ASN A 130 4.88 -7.17 8.71
C ASN A 130 3.51 -7.38 9.36
N THR A 131 3.45 -7.49 10.68
CA THR A 131 2.18 -7.66 11.41
C THR A 131 1.28 -6.44 11.24
N LEU A 132 1.84 -5.22 11.28
CA LEU A 132 1.09 -3.98 11.07
C LEU A 132 0.62 -3.84 9.61
N TYR A 133 1.44 -4.23 8.64
CA TYR A 133 1.06 -4.27 7.23
C TYR A 133 -0.11 -5.23 7.00
N ASN A 134 -0.05 -6.44 7.57
CA ASN A 134 -1.10 -7.44 7.47
C ASN A 134 -2.39 -7.01 8.18
N LEU A 135 -2.29 -6.25 9.28
CA LEU A 135 -3.43 -5.61 9.94
C LEU A 135 -4.16 -4.67 8.96
N TYR A 136 -3.43 -3.75 8.31
CA TYR A 136 -4.01 -2.82 7.34
C TYR A 136 -4.52 -3.51 6.08
N LYS A 137 -3.84 -4.55 5.59
CA LYS A 137 -4.31 -5.37 4.47
C LYS A 137 -5.63 -6.07 4.79
N SER A 138 -5.73 -6.69 5.96
CA SER A 138 -6.98 -7.31 6.45
C SER A 138 -8.10 -6.27 6.54
N PHE A 139 -7.79 -5.08 7.03
CA PHE A 139 -8.77 -4.00 7.16
C PHE A 139 -9.21 -3.42 5.81
N LYS A 140 -8.32 -3.34 4.82
CA LYS A 140 -8.67 -2.97 3.44
C LYS A 140 -9.68 -3.97 2.86
N GLU A 141 -9.42 -5.27 2.99
CA GLU A 141 -10.33 -6.32 2.49
C GLU A 141 -11.64 -6.41 3.29
N LEU A 142 -11.61 -6.14 4.60
CA LEU A 142 -12.82 -5.97 5.41
C LEU A 142 -13.72 -4.87 4.84
N ASN A 143 -13.17 -3.66 4.65
CA ASN A 143 -13.94 -2.53 4.12
C ASN A 143 -14.47 -2.81 2.71
N LYS A 144 -13.65 -3.43 1.86
CA LYS A 144 -14.07 -3.82 0.50
C LYS A 144 -15.21 -4.83 0.52
N SER A 145 -15.13 -5.86 1.38
CA SER A 145 -16.13 -6.93 1.45
C SER A 145 -17.47 -6.47 2.04
N ILE A 146 -17.46 -5.54 2.99
CA ILE A 146 -18.68 -4.92 3.56
C ILE A 146 -19.42 -4.07 2.50
N ASN A 147 -18.67 -3.39 1.62
CA ASN A 147 -19.23 -2.46 0.64
C ASN A 147 -19.62 -3.11 -0.71
N LEU A 148 -19.67 -4.44 -0.78
CA LEU A 148 -20.18 -5.14 -1.97
C LEU A 148 -21.71 -5.01 -2.09
N ASN A 149 -22.25 -5.22 -3.30
CA ASN A 149 -23.70 -5.23 -3.52
C ASN A 149 -24.42 -6.36 -2.76
N ASN A 150 -23.72 -7.48 -2.51
CA ASN A 150 -24.24 -8.62 -1.75
C ASN A 150 -23.15 -9.15 -0.78
N PRO A 151 -22.92 -8.46 0.35
CA PRO A 151 -21.87 -8.81 1.30
C PRO A 151 -22.08 -10.20 1.89
N GLN A 152 -21.00 -10.98 1.93
CA GLN A 152 -20.98 -12.30 2.55
C GLN A 152 -20.44 -12.19 3.97
N GLU A 153 -21.29 -12.54 4.94
CA GLU A 153 -20.97 -12.46 6.37
C GLU A 153 -19.73 -13.25 6.72
N SER A 154 -19.61 -14.49 6.24
CA SER A 154 -18.42 -15.30 6.46
C SER A 154 -17.14 -14.60 6.01
N THR A 155 -17.16 -13.98 4.84
CA THR A 155 -15.99 -13.31 4.25
C THR A 155 -15.57 -12.08 5.05
N TYR A 156 -16.48 -11.14 5.34
CA TYR A 156 -16.09 -9.95 6.08
C TYR A 156 -15.77 -10.26 7.55
N MET A 157 -16.41 -11.28 8.15
CA MET A 157 -16.08 -11.72 9.51
C MET A 157 -14.72 -12.39 9.60
N GLU A 158 -14.29 -13.10 8.56
CA GLU A 158 -12.93 -13.65 8.48
C GLU A 158 -11.88 -12.53 8.50
N TYR A 159 -12.06 -11.48 7.69
CA TYR A 159 -11.17 -10.32 7.72
C TYR A 159 -11.21 -9.56 9.04
N ALA A 160 -12.40 -9.44 9.66
CA ALA A 160 -12.55 -8.82 10.97
C ALA A 160 -11.78 -9.60 12.05
N LYS A 161 -11.85 -10.94 12.02
CA LYS A 161 -11.07 -11.82 12.90
C LYS A 161 -9.57 -11.63 12.71
N SER A 162 -9.10 -11.58 11.45
CA SER A 162 -7.68 -11.32 11.15
C SER A 162 -7.24 -9.95 11.68
N CYS A 163 -8.08 -8.92 11.60
CA CYS A 163 -7.79 -7.61 12.19
C CYS A 163 -7.59 -7.72 13.71
N VAL A 164 -8.48 -8.40 14.44
CA VAL A 164 -8.36 -8.61 15.88
C VAL A 164 -7.06 -9.34 16.22
N GLN A 165 -6.75 -10.43 15.50
CA GLN A 165 -5.55 -11.22 15.73
C GLN A 165 -4.25 -10.41 15.54
N HIS A 166 -4.14 -9.65 14.45
CA HIS A 166 -2.96 -8.82 14.21
C HIS A 166 -2.86 -7.66 15.21
N TYR A 167 -3.98 -7.01 15.54
CA TYR A 167 -4.01 -5.92 16.52
C TYR A 167 -3.54 -6.42 17.91
N GLN A 168 -4.01 -7.59 18.35
CA GLN A 168 -3.63 -8.17 19.63
C GLN A 168 -2.15 -8.50 19.74
N LYS A 169 -1.50 -8.94 18.64
CA LYS A 169 -0.05 -9.15 18.61
C LYS A 169 0.75 -7.85 18.79
N LEU A 170 0.15 -6.70 18.48
CA LEU A 170 0.81 -5.40 18.44
C LEU A 170 0.52 -4.53 19.67
N LYS A 171 -0.61 -4.71 20.34
CA LYS A 171 -1.09 -3.78 21.38
C LYS A 171 -0.16 -3.65 22.58
N ASP A 172 0.48 -4.74 23.00
CA ASP A 172 1.36 -4.74 24.17
C ASP A 172 2.71 -4.04 23.88
N ARG A 173 3.02 -3.78 22.60
CA ARG A 173 4.21 -3.01 22.21
C ARG A 173 4.03 -1.50 22.39
N CYS A 174 2.84 -1.06 22.81
CA CYS A 174 2.58 0.34 23.09
C CYS A 174 3.02 0.84 24.47
N ILE A 175 3.94 0.12 25.09
CA ILE A 175 4.56 0.46 26.36
C ILE A 175 5.93 1.10 26.06
N GLY A 176 6.14 2.35 26.48
CA GLY A 176 7.42 3.07 26.32
C GLY A 176 7.46 4.06 25.13
N ASP A 177 8.62 4.17 24.48
CA ASP A 177 8.95 5.26 23.52
C ASP A 177 8.37 5.08 22.10
N GLY A 178 7.49 4.09 21.89
CA GLY A 178 6.86 3.75 20.60
C GLY A 178 5.81 4.74 20.09
N VAL A 179 5.93 6.04 20.38
CA VAL A 179 4.87 7.05 20.18
C VAL A 179 4.31 7.06 18.75
N LYS A 180 5.19 6.96 17.73
CA LYS A 180 4.74 6.92 16.32
C LYS A 180 3.97 5.64 15.99
N PHE A 181 4.49 4.48 16.38
CA PHE A 181 3.85 3.18 16.17
C PHE A 181 2.48 3.14 16.86
N CYS A 182 2.41 3.59 18.11
CA CYS A 182 1.17 3.62 18.88
C CYS A 182 0.15 4.59 18.36
N LYS A 183 0.59 5.73 17.83
CA LYS A 183 -0.30 6.65 17.12
C LYS A 183 -0.92 5.98 15.89
N ILE A 184 -0.16 5.19 15.14
CA ILE A 184 -0.69 4.43 13.99
C ILE A 184 -1.71 3.39 14.46
N LEU A 185 -1.39 2.62 15.51
CA LEU A 185 -2.28 1.58 16.05
C LEU A 185 -3.56 2.18 16.68
N THR A 186 -3.46 3.33 17.34
CA THR A 186 -4.61 4.07 17.88
C THR A 186 -5.51 4.58 16.77
N ASN A 187 -4.93 5.17 15.72
CA ASN A 187 -5.68 5.61 14.54
C ASN A 187 -6.39 4.43 13.85
N PHE A 188 -5.74 3.27 13.79
CA PHE A 188 -6.36 2.05 13.31
C PHE A 188 -7.58 1.67 14.16
N LYS A 189 -7.42 1.62 15.49
CA LYS A 189 -8.49 1.27 16.43
C LYS A 189 -9.71 2.15 16.25
N THR A 190 -9.53 3.48 16.19
CA THR A 190 -10.61 4.44 15.94
C THR A 190 -11.36 4.12 14.65
N LYS A 191 -10.64 3.92 13.53
CA LYS A 191 -11.26 3.61 12.23
C LYS A 191 -12.02 2.28 12.22
N TYR A 192 -11.53 1.28 12.97
CA TYR A 192 -12.18 -0.01 13.07
C TYR A 192 -13.47 0.08 13.90
N GLU A 193 -13.42 0.77 15.04
CA GLU A 193 -14.55 0.93 15.96
C GLU A 193 -15.65 1.86 15.41
N GLU A 194 -15.32 2.72 14.44
CA GLU A 194 -16.29 3.53 13.69
C GLU A 194 -17.19 2.69 12.75
N ILE A 195 -16.79 1.46 12.40
CA ILE A 195 -17.59 0.58 11.53
C ILE A 195 -18.77 0.01 12.31
N ASP A 196 -19.92 0.62 12.10
CA ASP A 196 -21.19 0.13 12.63
C ASP A 196 -21.94 -0.70 11.59
N LEU A 197 -21.73 -2.02 11.62
CA LEU A 197 -22.44 -2.95 10.74
C LEU A 197 -23.96 -2.89 10.93
N CYS A 198 -24.46 -2.50 12.10
CA CYS A 198 -25.91 -2.46 12.35
C CYS A 198 -26.63 -1.37 11.54
N LYS A 199 -25.89 -0.41 10.96
CA LYS A 199 -26.43 0.58 10.02
C LYS A 199 -26.63 0.05 8.60
N TYR A 200 -26.12 -1.14 8.29
CA TYR A 200 -26.21 -1.72 6.95
C TYR A 200 -27.47 -2.56 6.78
N THR A 201 -28.18 -2.34 5.67
CA THR A 201 -29.34 -3.17 5.29
C THR A 201 -28.88 -4.36 4.47
N PHE A 202 -28.51 -5.46 5.12
CA PHE A 202 -28.25 -6.73 4.42
C PHE A 202 -29.58 -7.47 4.18
N LYS A 203 -30.00 -7.61 2.92
CA LYS A 203 -31.28 -8.29 2.58
C LYS A 203 -31.35 -9.68 3.21
N GLY A 204 -32.32 -9.89 4.10
CA GLY A 204 -32.69 -11.21 4.64
C GLY A 204 -31.69 -11.82 5.62
N LYS A 205 -30.77 -11.05 6.22
CA LYS A 205 -29.79 -11.56 7.20
C LYS A 205 -29.87 -10.79 8.51
N THR A 206 -29.77 -11.49 9.63
CA THR A 206 -29.49 -10.87 10.92
C THR A 206 -28.07 -10.33 10.90
N VAL A 207 -27.93 -9.03 11.12
CA VAL A 207 -26.61 -8.40 11.11
C VAL A 207 -25.93 -8.62 12.45
N LYS A 208 -24.65 -9.00 12.43
CA LYS A 208 -23.81 -9.12 13.62
C LYS A 208 -22.86 -7.94 13.72
N LYS A 209 -22.51 -7.57 14.94
CA LYS A 209 -21.48 -6.57 15.24
C LYS A 209 -20.10 -7.12 14.87
N LEU A 210 -19.17 -6.23 14.54
CA LEU A 210 -17.77 -6.62 14.43
C LEU A 210 -17.23 -7.06 15.80
N PRO A 211 -16.31 -8.04 15.84
CA PRO A 211 -15.63 -8.42 17.07
C PRO A 211 -14.83 -7.23 17.62
N SER A 212 -14.82 -7.05 18.93
CA SER A 212 -13.99 -6.00 19.55
C SER A 212 -12.51 -6.36 19.41
N LEU A 213 -11.66 -5.37 19.12
CA LEU A 213 -10.21 -5.54 19.04
C LEU A 213 -9.58 -6.08 20.33
N GLU A 214 -10.22 -5.85 21.47
CA GLU A 214 -9.74 -6.33 22.77
C GLU A 214 -10.35 -7.69 23.20
N SER A 215 -11.30 -8.22 22.44
CA SER A 215 -11.98 -9.48 22.77
C SER A 215 -11.29 -10.70 22.16
N ASP A 216 -11.52 -11.89 22.71
CA ASP A 216 -11.04 -13.14 22.12
C ASP A 216 -11.47 -13.24 20.64
N PRO A 217 -10.54 -13.39 19.66
CA PRO A 217 -10.86 -13.45 18.24
C PRO A 217 -11.73 -14.66 17.85
N ASN A 218 -11.88 -15.66 18.72
CA ASN A 218 -12.77 -16.81 18.51
C ASN A 218 -14.12 -16.65 19.23
N LYS A 219 -14.33 -15.57 19.99
CA LYS A 219 -15.62 -15.30 20.63
C LYS A 219 -16.69 -15.11 19.54
N PRO A 220 -17.88 -15.73 19.67
CA PRO A 220 -18.99 -15.48 18.77
C PRO A 220 -19.35 -13.99 18.71
N ALA A 221 -19.59 -13.48 17.49
CA ALA A 221 -20.00 -12.10 17.29
C ALA A 221 -21.44 -11.87 17.80
N ASP A 222 -21.63 -10.80 18.55
CA ASP A 222 -22.93 -10.41 19.10
C ASP A 222 -23.87 -9.92 17.98
N GLY A 223 -25.15 -10.26 18.08
CA GLY A 223 -26.16 -9.76 17.14
C GLY A 223 -26.42 -8.26 17.29
N CYS A 224 -26.88 -7.61 16.23
CA CYS A 224 -27.51 -6.29 16.34
C CYS A 224 -28.86 -6.45 17.06
N GLU A 225 -29.12 -5.62 18.08
CA GLU A 225 -30.44 -5.57 18.70
C GLU A 225 -31.43 -5.03 17.67
N VAL A 226 -32.43 -5.83 17.32
CA VAL A 226 -33.58 -5.33 16.57
C VAL A 226 -34.44 -4.57 17.58
N SER A 227 -34.45 -3.24 17.49
CA SER A 227 -35.47 -2.45 18.16
C SER A 227 -36.82 -2.81 17.53
N ILE A 228 -37.52 -3.78 18.13
CA ILE A 228 -38.90 -4.09 17.77
C ILE A 228 -39.71 -2.86 18.15
N ILE A 229 -40.12 -2.07 17.15
CA ILE A 229 -41.24 -1.15 17.34
C ILE A 229 -42.45 -2.08 17.51
N ASN A 230 -42.83 -2.35 18.76
CA ASN A 230 -44.06 -3.03 19.08
C ASN A 230 -45.22 -2.11 18.64
N THR A 231 -45.66 -2.20 17.40
CA THR A 231 -46.98 -1.71 16.99
C THR A 231 -48.02 -2.74 17.38
N ASP A 232 -48.17 -2.97 18.69
CA ASP A 232 -49.33 -3.67 19.26
C ASP A 232 -50.14 -2.67 20.08
N GLY A 233 -50.97 -1.90 19.37
CA GLY A 233 -52.13 -1.21 19.91
C GLY A 233 -53.40 -1.98 19.50
N PRO A 234 -54.41 -2.13 20.37
CA PRO A 234 -55.42 -3.17 20.19
C PRO A 234 -56.42 -2.89 19.06
N SER A 235 -56.75 -3.98 18.38
CA SER A 235 -57.84 -4.17 17.44
C SER A 235 -59.19 -3.61 17.91
N SER A 236 -59.87 -2.87 17.04
CA SER A 236 -61.32 -2.90 16.91
C SER A 236 -61.72 -2.77 15.45
N GLN A 237 -62.38 -3.82 14.93
CA GLN A 237 -63.08 -3.82 13.66
C GLN A 237 -64.32 -2.92 13.73
N ASP A 238 -64.58 -2.13 12.69
CA ASP A 238 -65.91 -2.15 12.05
C ASP A 238 -65.86 -1.66 10.59
N SER A 239 -66.82 -2.11 9.80
CA SER A 239 -66.82 -2.08 8.33
C SER A 239 -68.01 -1.28 7.76
N ARG A 240 -67.76 -0.59 6.63
CA ARG A 240 -68.67 -0.14 5.53
C ARG A 240 -69.03 1.35 5.42
N GLY A 241 -68.82 1.89 4.21
CA GLY A 241 -69.76 2.83 3.58
C GLY A 241 -69.15 3.96 2.73
N TYR A 242 -69.05 3.73 1.41
CA TYR A 242 -69.13 4.64 0.24
C TYR A 242 -68.50 6.06 0.20
N ALA A 243 -67.91 6.34 -0.96
CA ALA A 243 -67.24 7.58 -1.38
C ALA A 243 -68.19 8.69 -1.82
N GLU A 244 -67.85 9.96 -1.55
CA GLU A 244 -67.48 10.97 -2.58
C GLU A 244 -66.89 12.27 -1.95
N ARG A 245 -65.87 12.79 -2.65
CA ARG A 245 -65.25 14.14 -2.73
C ARG A 245 -65.71 15.31 -1.83
N ASP A 246 -64.75 16.03 -1.20
CA ASP A 246 -64.23 17.32 -1.71
C ASP A 246 -63.08 17.89 -0.84
N GLU A 247 -62.43 18.91 -1.41
CA GLU A 247 -61.11 19.54 -1.20
C GLU A 247 -60.73 20.16 0.17
N ASP A 248 -59.40 20.32 0.30
CA ASP A 248 -58.62 21.34 1.03
C ASP A 248 -58.54 21.33 2.57
N SER A 249 -57.35 20.99 3.09
CA SER A 249 -56.35 21.96 3.62
C SER A 249 -55.39 21.34 4.67
N PHE A 250 -54.08 21.60 4.47
CA PHE A 250 -52.92 21.65 5.40
C PHE A 250 -52.69 20.48 6.41
N ASP A 251 -51.50 19.92 6.60
CA ASP A 251 -50.18 20.55 6.74
C ASP A 251 -49.10 19.45 6.61
N SER A 252 -48.07 19.65 5.78
CA SER A 252 -46.93 18.73 5.65
C SER A 252 -45.68 19.40 6.18
N ASP A 253 -45.35 19.11 7.44
CA ASP A 253 -44.05 19.48 8.00
C ASP A 253 -43.00 18.46 7.54
N ALA A 254 -42.65 18.55 6.26
CA ALA A 254 -41.49 17.88 5.67
C ALA A 254 -40.45 18.97 5.38
N GLN A 255 -39.45 19.07 6.25
CA GLN A 255 -38.27 19.91 6.00
C GLN A 255 -37.54 19.42 4.75
N SER A 256 -37.80 20.09 3.63
CA SER A 256 -37.06 19.91 2.39
C SER A 256 -35.72 20.63 2.48
N ILE A 257 -34.63 19.86 2.66
CA ILE A 257 -33.29 20.38 2.44
C ILE A 257 -33.08 20.47 0.93
N THR A 258 -33.04 21.71 0.45
CA THR A 258 -32.69 22.12 -0.90
C THR A 258 -31.28 21.62 -1.28
N ILE A 259 -31.18 20.51 -2.01
CA ILE A 259 -29.93 20.06 -2.65
C ILE A 259 -29.97 20.49 -4.11
N GLY A 260 -29.67 21.76 -4.35
CA GLY A 260 -29.31 22.27 -5.67
C GLY A 260 -27.84 22.62 -5.67
N SER A 261 -26.95 21.67 -6.02
CA SER A 261 -25.58 21.90 -6.56
C SER A 261 -24.64 20.67 -6.46
N ILE A 262 -25.00 19.51 -7.06
CA ILE A 262 -24.03 18.38 -7.23
C ILE A 262 -24.11 17.80 -8.65
N ALA A 263 -24.34 18.64 -9.67
CA ALA A 263 -24.32 18.17 -11.07
C ALA A 263 -22.95 18.35 -11.76
N THR A 264 -21.99 19.05 -11.15
CA THR A 264 -20.71 19.36 -11.81
C THR A 264 -19.57 18.38 -11.50
N ILE A 265 -19.61 17.65 -10.37
CA ILE A 265 -18.54 16.69 -10.01
C ILE A 265 -18.75 15.32 -10.67
N GLY A 266 -20.01 14.94 -10.94
CA GLY A 266 -20.35 13.64 -11.57
C GLY A 266 -19.88 13.49 -13.01
N MET A 267 -19.66 14.61 -13.73
CA MET A 267 -19.19 14.56 -15.12
C MET A 267 -17.71 14.17 -15.25
N SER A 268 -16.87 14.41 -14.23
CA SER A 268 -15.44 14.07 -14.28
C SER A 268 -15.16 12.57 -14.14
N PHE A 269 -16.00 11.82 -13.41
CA PHE A 269 -15.81 10.37 -13.22
C PHE A 269 -16.19 9.55 -14.44
N ILE A 270 -17.14 10.04 -15.23
CA ILE A 270 -17.59 9.38 -16.46
C ILE A 270 -16.46 9.35 -17.51
N PHE A 271 -15.66 10.42 -17.61
CA PHE A 271 -14.46 10.45 -18.48
C PHE A 271 -13.37 9.46 -18.02
N PHE A 272 -13.23 9.21 -16.72
CA PHE A 272 -12.26 8.23 -16.19
C PHE A 272 -12.67 6.78 -16.53
N ILE A 273 -13.97 6.49 -16.48
CA ILE A 273 -14.51 5.18 -16.89
C ILE A 273 -14.33 5.01 -18.39
N PHE A 274 -14.69 5.99 -19.22
CA PHE A 274 -14.48 5.90 -20.67
C PHE A 274 -12.99 5.84 -21.06
N TYR A 275 -12.07 6.45 -20.29
CA TYR A 275 -10.63 6.28 -20.48
C TYR A 275 -10.17 4.82 -20.26
N ARG A 276 -10.75 4.11 -19.27
CA ARG A 276 -10.47 2.69 -19.00
C ARG A 276 -11.05 1.73 -20.05
N PHE A 277 -12.12 2.14 -20.77
CA PHE A 277 -12.86 1.26 -21.69
C PHE A 277 -12.78 1.65 -23.18
N THR A 278 -12.18 2.79 -23.54
CA THR A 278 -11.94 3.17 -24.95
C THR A 278 -10.57 2.66 -25.39
N SER A 279 -10.44 2.23 -26.65
CA SER A 279 -9.33 1.49 -27.28
C SER A 279 -7.93 2.14 -27.28
N PHE A 280 -7.69 3.16 -26.46
CA PHE A 280 -6.37 3.78 -26.27
C PHE A 280 -5.39 2.94 -25.45
N GLY A 281 -5.85 1.93 -24.69
CA GLY A 281 -4.97 1.00 -23.97
C GLY A 281 -4.01 0.21 -24.88
N GLN A 282 -4.44 -0.11 -26.10
CA GLN A 282 -3.56 -0.74 -27.10
C GLN A 282 -2.55 0.24 -27.71
N LEU A 283 -2.86 1.54 -27.70
CA LEU A 283 -1.98 2.58 -28.25
C LEU A 283 -0.82 2.91 -27.31
N LEU A 284 -1.03 2.86 -25.99
CA LEU A 284 0.03 3.03 -24.99
C LEU A 284 1.07 1.91 -25.07
N ARG A 285 0.63 0.65 -25.24
CA ARG A 285 1.51 -0.51 -25.46
C ARG A 285 2.33 -0.38 -26.75
N SER A 286 1.76 0.24 -27.78
CA SER A 286 2.43 0.53 -29.07
C SER A 286 3.46 1.66 -28.96
N ARG A 287 3.23 2.68 -28.10
CA ARG A 287 4.17 3.80 -27.91
C ARG A 287 5.47 3.38 -27.21
N PHE A 288 5.46 2.37 -26.35
CA PHE A 288 6.70 1.87 -25.72
C PHE A 288 7.69 1.29 -26.75
N ASN A 289 7.23 0.63 -27.82
CA ASN A 289 8.10 0.12 -28.88
C ASN A 289 8.63 1.20 -29.85
N LYS A 290 8.08 2.42 -29.84
CA LYS A 290 8.43 3.45 -30.84
C LYS A 290 9.50 4.45 -30.34
N ASN A 291 9.81 4.45 -29.04
CA ASN A 291 10.73 5.41 -28.41
C ASN A 291 12.21 4.99 -28.44
N GLU A 292 12.57 3.80 -28.92
CA GLU A 292 13.98 3.36 -29.06
C GLU A 292 14.82 4.25 -29.99
N ARG A 293 14.20 4.91 -30.98
CA ARG A 293 14.92 5.77 -31.94
C ARG A 293 15.34 7.13 -31.37
N ILE A 294 14.70 7.62 -30.32
CA ILE A 294 15.05 8.93 -29.72
C ILE A 294 16.22 8.76 -28.74
N PHE A 295 16.31 7.63 -28.05
CA PHE A 295 17.39 7.36 -27.08
C PHE A 295 18.78 7.16 -27.70
N LYS A 296 18.89 6.65 -28.94
CA LYS A 296 20.19 6.50 -29.62
C LYS A 296 20.88 7.84 -29.90
N ASN A 297 20.13 8.92 -30.13
CA ASN A 297 20.71 10.20 -30.53
C ASN A 297 21.28 11.00 -29.34
N ILE A 298 20.82 10.77 -28.11
CA ILE A 298 21.29 11.50 -26.93
C ILE A 298 22.60 10.90 -26.39
N ASN A 299 22.85 9.62 -26.65
CA ASN A 299 24.06 8.93 -26.20
C ASN A 299 25.31 9.29 -27.02
N GLU A 300 25.15 9.83 -28.24
CA GLU A 300 26.27 10.36 -29.05
C GLU A 300 26.75 11.73 -28.57
N GLU A 301 25.88 12.52 -27.92
CA GLU A 301 26.21 13.90 -27.51
C GLU A 301 26.91 13.98 -26.13
N MET A 302 26.96 12.88 -25.37
CA MET A 302 27.49 12.86 -23.99
C MET A 302 28.93 12.30 -23.86
N ASN A 303 29.64 12.05 -24.97
CA ASN A 303 30.98 11.45 -24.99
C ASN A 303 32.14 12.45 -25.11
N HIS A 304 31.98 13.72 -24.73
CA HIS A 304 33.04 14.73 -24.89
C HIS A 304 33.38 15.52 -23.63
N PHE A 305 33.66 14.85 -22.51
CA PHE A 305 34.44 15.45 -21.42
C PHE A 305 35.40 14.42 -20.80
N SER A 306 36.55 14.24 -21.44
CA SER A 306 37.72 13.60 -20.84
C SER A 306 38.65 14.69 -20.32
N HIS A 307 38.72 14.88 -19.00
CA HIS A 307 39.87 15.52 -18.37
C HIS A 307 40.70 14.45 -17.68
N THR A 308 41.87 14.21 -18.27
CA THR A 308 43.02 13.50 -17.74
C THR A 308 43.45 14.13 -16.41
N SER A 309 43.48 13.34 -15.34
CA SER A 309 44.27 13.67 -14.13
C SER A 309 45.60 12.93 -14.23
N GLU A 310 46.69 13.70 -14.20
CA GLU A 310 48.06 13.21 -14.13
C GLU A 310 48.33 12.58 -12.75
N TYR A 311 48.94 11.40 -12.75
CA TYR A 311 49.45 10.72 -11.57
C TYR A 311 50.87 11.23 -11.28
N GLU A 312 51.10 11.86 -10.12
CA GLU A 312 52.45 12.07 -9.57
C GLU A 312 52.86 10.89 -8.68
N HIS A 313 53.94 10.21 -9.08
CA HIS A 313 54.63 9.17 -8.34
C HIS A 313 55.53 9.79 -7.26
N PHE A 314 55.28 9.48 -5.98
CA PHE A 314 56.27 9.70 -4.91
C PHE A 314 57.06 8.41 -4.66
N ASN A 315 58.34 8.41 -5.03
CA ASN A 315 59.31 7.42 -4.59
C ASN A 315 59.90 7.82 -3.24
N SER A 316 59.84 6.90 -2.29
CA SER A 316 60.43 6.99 -0.96
C SER A 316 61.91 6.63 -1.02
N GLU A 317 62.81 7.54 -0.64
CA GLU A 317 64.19 7.21 -0.30
C GLU A 317 64.61 7.92 0.99
N SER A 318 65.17 7.12 1.90
CA SER A 318 65.47 7.42 3.29
C SER A 318 66.85 8.05 3.53
N LYS A 319 66.93 8.96 4.52
CA LYS A 319 68.07 9.43 5.38
C LYS A 319 68.09 10.97 5.42
N MET A 320 68.37 11.67 6.52
CA MET A 320 69.09 11.37 7.76
C MET A 320 68.64 12.39 8.84
N TYR A 321 68.53 11.96 10.09
CA TYR A 321 68.15 12.79 11.24
C TYR A 321 69.27 13.76 11.65
N GLY A 322 68.89 14.95 12.13
CA GLY A 322 69.75 15.88 12.86
C GLY A 322 68.95 17.01 13.48
N VAL A 323 68.42 16.82 14.70
CA VAL A 323 67.87 17.89 15.53
C VAL A 323 68.84 18.12 16.69
N ALA A 324 69.47 19.29 16.72
CA ALA A 324 70.29 19.76 17.81
C ALA A 324 69.40 20.43 18.88
N TYR A 325 69.58 20.04 20.14
CA TYR A 325 69.07 20.77 21.30
C TYR A 325 70.14 21.77 21.75
N ASN A 326 69.75 23.02 21.97
CA ASN A 326 70.53 23.97 22.76
C ASN A 326 69.66 24.53 23.89
N SER A 327 70.30 24.66 25.05
CA SER A 327 69.81 25.19 26.33
C SER A 327 69.41 26.65 26.29
#